data_AF-A0A3M2E5C7-F1
#
_entry.id   AF-A0A3M2E5C7-F1
#
_cell.length_a   1.000
_cell.length_b   1.000
_cell.length_c   1.000
_cell.angle_alpha   90.00
_cell.angle_beta   90.00
_cell.angle_gamma   90.00
#
_symmetry.space_group_name_H-M   'P 1'
#
loop_
_entity.id
_entity.type
_entity.pdbx_description
1 polymer ?
#
loop_
_entity_poly.entity_id
_entity_poly.type
_entity_poly.pdbx_seq_one_letter_code
_entity_poly.pdbx_strand_id
1 'polypeptide(L)'
;MDLDLDRMLQTVRDGQWSVDDFDWSQPLAGADRLTPRQRREAGLSLLFTAGLERQAAKVFALAAEFQDDPRAAAIYRLFEQDELRHAEAEVRLAARYGATWRDLPRGARWMFRELERDFERADRVSLYELSTATIVLFELALDSLLIPALKASTDDP
;
A
#
# COMPACT_ATOMS: atom_id res chain seq x y z
N MET A 1 -15.25 18.48 17.86
CA MET A 1 -14.28 17.60 18.52
C MET A 1 -12.97 17.93 17.88
N ASP A 2 -12.04 18.52 18.62
CA ASP A 2 -10.73 18.86 18.07
C ASP A 2 -9.91 17.58 17.91
N LEU A 3 -9.12 17.47 16.84
CA LEU A 3 -8.33 16.27 16.57
C LEU A 3 -7.10 16.26 17.48
N ASP A 4 -6.92 15.22 18.29
CA ASP A 4 -5.75 15.09 19.18
C ASP A 4 -4.54 14.55 18.39
N LEU A 5 -3.79 15.47 17.77
CA LEU A 5 -2.65 15.14 16.93
C LEU A 5 -1.49 14.51 17.71
N ASP A 6 -1.31 14.83 18.99
CA ASP A 6 -0.25 14.23 19.81
C ASP A 6 -0.55 12.75 20.05
N ARG A 7 -1.80 12.44 20.41
CA ARG A 7 -2.25 11.05 20.55
C ARG A 7 -2.16 10.28 19.24
N MET A 8 -2.55 10.89 18.12
CA MET A 8 -2.45 10.24 16.81
C MET A 8 -0.99 9.96 16.45
N LEU A 9 -0.10 10.93 16.60
CA LEU A 9 1.32 10.76 16.31
C LEU A 9 1.94 9.65 17.17
N GLN A 10 1.58 9.59 18.45
CA GLN A 10 2.02 8.49 19.32
C GLN A 10 1.49 7.14 18.83
N THR A 11 0.21 7.07 18.46
CA THR A 11 -0.42 5.84 17.96
C THR A 11 0.26 5.33 16.69
N VAL A 12 0.56 6.22 15.73
CA VAL A 12 1.23 5.85 14.49
C VAL A 12 2.65 5.35 14.77
N ARG A 13 3.38 5.99 15.69
CA ARG A 13 4.72 5.56 16.12
C ARG A 13 4.73 4.20 16.79
N ASP A 14 3.76 3.94 17.65
CA ASP A 14 3.65 2.66 18.37
C ASP A 14 3.28 1.51 17.44
N GLY A 15 2.60 1.80 16.32
CA GLY A 15 2.22 0.82 15.30
C GLY A 15 3.29 0.52 14.24
N GLN A 16 4.45 1.17 14.30
CA GLN A 16 5.51 0.98 13.31
C GLN A 16 6.10 -0.43 13.36
N TRP A 17 6.32 -1.04 12.20
CA TRP A 17 6.91 -2.37 12.03
C TRP A 17 7.91 -2.41 10.88
N SER A 18 8.77 -3.43 10.80
CA SER A 18 9.74 -3.62 9.71
C SER A 18 9.43 -4.87 8.90
N VAL A 19 9.69 -4.83 7.58
CA VAL A 19 9.58 -6.00 6.71
C VAL A 19 10.47 -7.15 7.21
N ASP A 20 11.56 -6.81 7.89
CA ASP A 20 12.49 -7.81 8.46
C ASP A 20 12.02 -8.38 9.81
N ASP A 21 10.91 -7.90 10.38
CA ASP A 21 10.29 -8.49 11.58
C ASP A 21 9.59 -9.83 11.26
N PHE A 22 9.34 -10.12 9.98
CA PHE A 22 8.72 -11.36 9.53
C PHE A 22 9.74 -12.45 9.20
N ASP A 23 9.44 -13.70 9.59
CA ASP A 23 10.20 -14.87 9.17
C ASP A 23 9.77 -15.33 7.77
N TRP A 24 10.42 -14.75 6.75
CA TRP A 24 10.18 -15.07 5.34
C TRP A 24 10.58 -16.50 4.95
N SER A 25 11.30 -17.24 5.82
CA SER A 25 11.74 -18.60 5.55
C SER A 25 10.66 -19.64 5.82
N GLN A 26 9.62 -19.29 6.60
CA GLN A 26 8.51 -20.20 6.87
C GLN A 26 7.80 -20.59 5.57
N PRO A 27 7.16 -21.76 5.48
CA PRO A 27 6.27 -22.05 4.35
C PRO A 27 5.04 -21.12 4.38
N LEU A 28 4.47 -20.83 3.20
CA LEU A 28 3.17 -20.15 3.13
C LEU A 28 2.09 -21.10 3.63
N ALA A 29 1.53 -20.82 4.81
CA ALA A 29 0.50 -21.66 5.42
C ALA A 29 -0.76 -21.71 4.53
N GLY A 30 -1.28 -22.91 4.27
CA GLY A 30 -2.46 -23.11 3.43
C GLY A 30 -2.22 -22.95 1.92
N ALA A 31 -1.00 -22.60 1.47
CA ALA A 31 -0.69 -22.49 0.05
C ALA A 31 -0.78 -23.84 -0.70
N ASP A 32 -0.65 -24.96 0.02
CA ASP A 32 -0.87 -26.32 -0.48
C ASP A 32 -2.31 -26.59 -0.91
N ARG A 33 -3.27 -25.82 -0.37
CA ARG A 33 -4.70 -25.91 -0.72
C ARG A 33 -5.07 -25.08 -1.95
N LEU A 34 -4.19 -24.18 -2.38
CA LEU A 34 -4.44 -23.32 -3.52
C LEU A 34 -4.14 -24.04 -4.83
N THR A 35 -5.06 -23.96 -5.79
CA THR A 35 -4.75 -24.37 -7.16
C THR A 35 -3.66 -23.45 -7.75
N PRO A 36 -2.91 -23.91 -8.78
CA PRO A 36 -1.92 -23.07 -9.46
C PRO A 36 -2.48 -21.74 -9.96
N ARG A 37 -3.75 -21.74 -10.37
CA ARG A 37 -4.46 -20.54 -10.80
C ARG A 37 -4.71 -19.57 -9.64
N GLN A 38 -5.28 -20.04 -8.53
CA GLN A 38 -5.54 -19.22 -7.34
C GLN A 38 -4.25 -18.63 -6.76
N ARG A 39 -3.19 -19.45 -6.70
CA ARG A 39 -1.86 -19.02 -6.26
C ARG A 39 -1.34 -17.86 -7.10
N ARG A 40 -1.48 -17.96 -8.44
CA ARG A 40 -1.08 -16.89 -9.37
C ARG A 40 -1.95 -15.65 -9.20
N GLU A 41 -3.27 -15.80 -9.07
CA GLU A 41 -4.19 -14.69 -8.87
C GLU A 41 -3.88 -13.93 -7.55
N ALA A 42 -3.60 -14.65 -6.45
CA ALA A 42 -3.17 -14.04 -5.19
C ALA A 42 -1.89 -13.21 -5.34
N GLY A 43 -0.86 -13.77 -6.00
CA GLY A 43 0.38 -13.05 -6.28
C GLY A 43 0.18 -11.81 -7.16
N LEU A 44 -0.72 -11.86 -8.14
CA LEU A 44 -1.05 -10.69 -8.97
C LEU A 44 -1.82 -9.62 -8.20
N SER A 45 -2.73 -10.01 -7.31
CA SER A 45 -3.45 -9.08 -6.44
C SER A 45 -2.47 -8.32 -5.54
N LEU A 46 -1.53 -9.01 -4.90
CA LEU A 46 -0.49 -8.39 -4.07
C LEU A 46 0.37 -7.39 -4.85
N LEU A 47 0.77 -7.72 -6.09
CA LEU A 47 1.53 -6.77 -6.92
C LEU A 47 0.71 -5.57 -7.35
N PHE A 48 -0.60 -5.75 -7.55
CA PHE A 48 -1.49 -4.64 -7.85
C PHE A 48 -1.63 -3.72 -6.64
N THR A 49 -1.85 -4.28 -5.44
CA THR A 49 -1.87 -3.52 -4.18
C THR A 49 -0.57 -2.76 -3.97
N ALA A 50 0.58 -3.42 -4.13
CA ALA A 50 1.88 -2.78 -3.95
C ALA A 50 2.10 -1.58 -4.89
N GLY A 51 1.46 -1.60 -6.06
CA GLY A 51 1.47 -0.47 -6.99
C GLY A 51 0.62 0.70 -6.50
N LEU A 52 -0.52 0.41 -5.86
CA LEU A 52 -1.37 1.42 -5.22
C LEU A 52 -0.68 2.00 -3.99
N GLU A 53 -0.09 1.18 -3.12
CA GLU A 53 0.58 1.67 -1.91
C GLU A 53 1.76 2.60 -2.23
N ARG A 54 2.55 2.28 -3.28
CA ARG A 54 3.59 3.21 -3.76
C ARG A 54 3.05 4.55 -4.22
N GLN A 55 1.82 4.58 -4.74
CA GLN A 55 1.17 5.82 -5.13
C GLN A 55 0.61 6.56 -3.90
N ALA A 56 0.02 5.84 -2.94
CA ALA A 56 -0.40 6.40 -1.66
C ALA A 56 0.78 7.05 -0.90
N ALA A 57 1.95 6.41 -0.88
CA ALA A 57 3.17 6.96 -0.30
C ALA A 57 3.51 8.36 -0.86
N LYS A 58 3.43 8.54 -2.19
CA LYS A 58 3.68 9.84 -2.84
C LYS A 58 2.64 10.88 -2.48
N VAL A 59 1.39 10.47 -2.35
CA VAL A 59 0.31 11.37 -1.92
C VAL A 59 0.53 11.82 -0.48
N PHE A 60 0.89 10.92 0.43
CA PHE A 60 1.18 11.28 1.81
C PHE A 60 2.42 12.19 1.92
N ALA A 61 3.46 11.91 1.12
CA ALA A 61 4.63 12.78 0.99
C ALA A 61 4.24 14.21 0.57
N LEU A 62 3.35 14.33 -0.42
CA LEU A 62 2.80 15.60 -0.88
C LEU A 62 1.94 16.26 0.21
N ALA A 63 1.03 15.51 0.82
CA ALA A 63 0.12 16.01 1.85
C ALA A 63 0.85 16.61 3.04
N ALA A 64 1.99 16.02 3.44
CA ALA A 64 2.85 16.53 4.49
C ALA A 64 3.37 17.95 4.22
N GLU A 65 3.58 18.33 2.95
CA GLU A 65 4.06 19.67 2.58
C GLU A 65 2.98 20.75 2.67
N PHE A 66 1.71 20.36 2.67
CA PHE A 66 0.55 21.26 2.76
C PHE A 66 0.02 21.41 4.19
N GLN A 67 0.66 20.81 5.19
CA GLN A 67 0.24 20.92 6.59
C GLN A 67 0.90 22.12 7.28
N ASP A 68 0.09 22.94 7.94
CA ASP A 68 0.58 24.03 8.79
C ASP A 68 1.05 23.53 10.18
N ASP A 69 0.42 22.47 10.71
CA ASP A 69 0.82 21.88 12.00
C ASP A 69 1.96 20.86 11.80
N PRO A 70 3.12 21.05 12.46
CA PRO A 70 4.27 20.14 12.30
C PRO A 70 3.96 18.70 12.75
N ARG A 71 3.00 18.49 13.65
CA ARG A 71 2.58 17.15 14.08
C ARG A 71 1.80 16.44 12.97
N ALA A 72 0.90 17.16 12.29
CA ALA A 72 0.17 16.62 11.14
C ALA A 72 1.13 16.28 9.99
N ALA A 73 2.09 17.17 9.70
CA ALA A 73 3.15 16.89 8.72
C ALA A 73 3.95 15.62 9.08
N ALA A 74 4.31 15.45 10.36
CA ALA A 74 5.03 14.27 10.83
C ALA A 74 4.20 12.97 10.71
N ILE A 75 2.90 13.02 10.97
CA ILE A 75 1.99 11.87 10.79
C ILE A 75 1.98 11.44 9.32
N TYR A 76 1.79 12.38 8.38
CA TYR A 76 1.81 12.04 6.94
C TYR A 76 3.14 11.48 6.47
N ARG A 77 4.27 11.94 7.01
CA ARG A 77 5.59 11.37 6.71
C ARG A 77 5.77 9.95 7.25
N LEU A 78 5.10 9.61 8.36
CA LEU A 78 5.07 8.23 8.85
C LEU A 78 4.18 7.35 7.96
N PHE A 79 3.01 7.83 7.53
CA PHE A 79 2.18 7.12 6.57
C PHE A 79 2.89 6.86 5.24
N GLU A 80 3.64 7.82 4.71
CA GLU A 80 4.53 7.60 3.56
C GLU A 80 5.46 6.39 3.77
N GLN A 81 6.05 6.25 4.96
CA GLN A 81 6.95 5.15 5.29
C GLN A 81 6.21 3.82 5.49
N ASP A 82 5.01 3.86 6.06
CA ASP A 82 4.12 2.70 6.19
C ASP A 82 3.81 2.13 4.81
N GLU A 83 3.33 2.95 3.86
CA GLU A 83 2.93 2.45 2.54
C GLU A 83 4.11 1.92 1.70
N LEU A 84 5.30 2.49 1.86
CA LEU A 84 6.49 1.93 1.22
C LEU A 84 6.85 0.55 1.77
N ARG A 85 6.69 0.31 3.08
CA ARG A 85 6.90 -1.01 3.71
C ARG A 85 5.80 -1.99 3.33
N HIS A 86 4.54 -1.54 3.27
CA HIS A 86 3.42 -2.34 2.80
C HIS A 86 3.72 -2.84 1.38
N ALA A 87 4.03 -1.94 0.46
CA ALA A 87 4.39 -2.29 -0.91
C ALA A 87 5.58 -3.26 -1.00
N GLU A 88 6.59 -3.09 -0.13
CA GLU A 88 7.74 -4.00 -0.09
C GLU A 88 7.34 -5.40 0.38
N ALA A 89 6.60 -5.50 1.49
CA ALA A 89 6.13 -6.78 2.03
C ALA A 89 5.25 -7.52 1.01
N GLU A 90 4.35 -6.81 0.33
CA GLU A 90 3.49 -7.37 -0.70
C GLU A 90 4.26 -7.87 -1.91
N VAL A 91 5.29 -7.14 -2.36
CA VAL A 91 6.17 -7.60 -3.44
C VAL A 91 6.95 -8.85 -3.03
N ARG A 92 7.49 -8.89 -1.80
CA ARG A 92 8.17 -10.09 -1.27
C ARG A 92 7.21 -11.27 -1.20
N LEU A 93 5.99 -11.06 -0.71
CA LEU A 93 4.96 -12.10 -0.62
C LEU A 93 4.49 -12.59 -2.00
N ALA A 94 4.26 -11.68 -2.95
CA ALA A 94 3.90 -12.01 -4.32
C ALA A 94 4.96 -12.88 -5.01
N ALA A 95 6.25 -12.59 -4.77
CA ALA A 95 7.34 -13.40 -5.29
C ALA A 95 7.30 -14.83 -4.73
N ARG A 96 6.92 -15.01 -3.45
CA ARG A 96 6.69 -16.33 -2.85
C ARG A 96 5.52 -17.06 -3.50
N TYR A 97 4.48 -16.34 -3.93
CA TYR A 97 3.39 -16.85 -4.79
C TYR A 97 3.80 -17.08 -6.27
N GLY A 98 5.05 -16.77 -6.63
CA GLY A 98 5.61 -16.98 -7.98
C GLY A 98 5.19 -15.92 -9.00
N ALA A 99 4.69 -14.77 -8.54
CA ALA A 99 4.32 -13.65 -9.40
C ALA A 99 5.42 -12.58 -9.40
N THR A 100 5.59 -11.92 -10.54
CA THR A 100 6.49 -10.78 -10.71
C THR A 100 5.76 -9.62 -11.37
N TRP A 101 6.32 -8.40 -11.29
CA TRP A 101 5.75 -7.22 -11.96
C TRP A 101 5.46 -7.43 -13.46
N ARG A 102 6.17 -8.33 -14.14
CA ARG A 102 5.95 -8.65 -15.56
C ARG A 102 4.67 -9.45 -15.79
N ASP A 103 4.14 -10.11 -14.77
CA ASP A 103 2.95 -10.95 -14.85
C ASP A 103 1.65 -10.15 -14.73
N LEU A 104 1.70 -8.92 -14.20
CA LEU A 104 0.56 -8.00 -14.19
C LEU A 104 0.05 -7.75 -15.61
N PRO A 105 -1.27 -7.54 -15.81
CA PRO A 105 -1.80 -7.15 -17.10
C PRO A 105 -1.08 -5.92 -17.68
N ARG A 106 -0.89 -5.90 -19.00
CA ARG A 106 -0.20 -4.78 -19.68
C ARG A 106 -0.84 -3.42 -19.37
N GLY A 107 -2.17 -3.39 -19.27
CA GLY A 107 -2.92 -2.19 -18.90
C GLY A 107 -2.56 -1.69 -17.50
N ALA A 108 -2.49 -2.57 -16.50
CA ALA A 108 -2.10 -2.21 -15.14
C ALA A 108 -0.66 -1.68 -15.08
N ARG A 109 0.29 -2.34 -15.75
CA ARG A 109 1.69 -1.85 -15.81
C ARG A 109 1.82 -0.51 -16.52
N TRP A 110 0.98 -0.25 -17.52
CA TRP A 110 0.94 1.04 -18.19
C TRP A 110 0.35 2.11 -17.28
N MET A 111 -0.78 1.82 -16.63
CA MET A 111 -1.42 2.71 -15.66
C MET A 111 -0.46 3.14 -14.56
N PHE A 112 0.22 2.21 -13.88
CA PHE A 112 1.18 2.58 -12.83
C PHE A 112 2.30 3.48 -13.35
N ARG A 113 2.82 3.20 -14.55
CA ARG A 113 3.86 4.04 -15.16
C ARG A 113 3.36 5.44 -15.49
N GLU A 114 2.16 5.59 -16.03
CA GLU A 114 1.64 6.93 -16.32
C GLU A 114 1.32 7.68 -15.03
N LEU A 115 0.76 7.02 -14.01
CA LEU A 115 0.56 7.60 -12.69
C LEU A 115 1.89 8.08 -12.07
N GLU A 116 2.98 7.31 -12.22
CA GLU A 116 4.31 7.74 -11.78
C GLU A 116 4.75 9.04 -12.49
N ARG A 117 4.51 9.14 -13.80
CA ARG A 117 4.90 10.30 -14.62
C ARG A 117 4.04 11.54 -14.36
N ASP A 118 2.76 11.35 -14.13
CA ASP A 118 1.83 12.45 -13.85
C ASP A 118 2.17 13.12 -12.51
N PHE A 119 2.55 12.33 -11.50
CA PHE A 119 3.06 12.85 -10.24
C PHE A 119 4.30 13.74 -10.39
N GLU A 120 5.18 13.44 -11.37
CA GLU A 120 6.38 14.25 -11.64
C GLU A 120 6.07 15.56 -12.37
N ARG A 121 4.94 15.64 -13.09
CA ARG A 121 4.64 16.73 -14.04
C ARG A 121 3.52 17.66 -13.60
N ALA A 122 2.60 17.18 -12.78
CA ALA A 122 1.40 17.93 -12.48
C ALA A 122 1.64 19.01 -11.41
N ASP A 123 0.78 20.02 -11.46
CA ASP A 123 0.76 21.10 -10.48
C ASP A 123 0.46 20.54 -9.07
N ARG A 124 1.30 20.88 -8.08
CA ARG A 124 1.27 20.27 -6.75
C ARG A 124 -0.03 20.53 -6.00
N VAL A 125 -0.65 21.70 -6.19
CA VAL A 125 -1.93 22.06 -5.54
C VAL A 125 -3.06 21.21 -6.11
N SER A 126 -3.17 21.19 -7.44
CA SER A 126 -4.19 20.39 -8.15
C SER A 126 -4.05 18.89 -7.86
N LEU A 127 -2.81 18.40 -7.77
CA LEU A 127 -2.51 17.02 -7.36
C LEU A 127 -2.96 16.73 -5.93
N TYR A 128 -2.71 17.64 -4.98
CA TYR A 128 -3.07 17.44 -3.58
C TYR A 128 -4.59 17.32 -3.39
N GLU A 129 -5.38 18.19 -4.02
CA GLU A 129 -6.83 18.14 -3.93
C GLU A 129 -7.40 16.83 -4.51
N LEU A 130 -6.93 16.43 -5.71
CA LEU A 130 -7.41 15.23 -6.38
C LEU A 130 -6.98 13.94 -5.65
N SER A 131 -5.76 13.93 -5.13
CA SER A 131 -5.19 12.77 -4.45
C SER A 131 -5.81 12.50 -3.08
N THR A 132 -6.18 13.55 -2.33
CA THR A 132 -6.85 13.39 -1.03
C THR A 132 -8.19 12.66 -1.19
N ALA A 133 -8.98 12.99 -2.21
CA ALA A 133 -10.23 12.28 -2.51
C ALA A 133 -9.99 10.83 -2.99
N THR A 134 -8.89 10.62 -3.72
CA THR A 134 -8.55 9.33 -4.30
C THR A 134 -8.03 8.33 -3.26
N ILE A 135 -7.23 8.78 -2.29
CA ILE A 135 -6.77 7.95 -1.16
C ILE A 135 -7.95 7.34 -0.42
N VAL A 136 -8.94 8.15 -0.04
CA VAL A 136 -10.09 7.66 0.73
C VAL A 136 -10.83 6.55 -0.01
N LEU A 137 -10.97 6.67 -1.34
CA LEU A 137 -11.60 5.66 -2.17
C LEU A 137 -10.76 4.37 -2.26
N PHE A 138 -9.44 4.49 -2.37
CA PHE A 138 -8.55 3.34 -2.39
C PHE A 138 -8.51 2.61 -1.06
N GLU A 139 -8.33 3.33 0.06
CA GLU A 139 -8.35 2.75 1.40
C GLU A 139 -9.65 2.00 1.67
N LEU A 140 -10.81 2.62 1.36
CA LEU A 140 -12.10 1.96 1.52
C LEU A 140 -12.21 0.68 0.70
N ALA A 141 -11.71 0.67 -0.54
CA ALA A 141 -11.74 -0.52 -1.39
C ALA A 141 -10.76 -1.61 -0.91
N LEU A 142 -9.56 -1.23 -0.46
CA LEU A 142 -8.54 -2.15 0.05
C LEU A 142 -9.00 -2.81 1.36
N ASP A 143 -9.37 -2.00 2.35
CA ASP A 143 -9.75 -2.46 3.69
C ASP A 143 -11.07 -3.23 3.71
N SER A 144 -12.05 -2.79 2.91
CA SER A 144 -13.41 -3.35 2.98
C SER A 144 -13.61 -4.55 2.06
N LEU A 145 -12.80 -4.69 1.00
CA LEU A 145 -13.00 -5.73 -0.02
C LEU A 145 -11.77 -6.60 -0.21
N LEU A 146 -10.62 -5.99 -0.52
CA LEU A 146 -9.47 -6.77 -0.99
C LEU A 146 -8.81 -7.58 0.14
N ILE A 147 -8.44 -6.93 1.25
CA ILE A 147 -7.79 -7.59 2.38
C ILE A 147 -8.68 -8.68 2.98
N PRO A 148 -9.99 -8.45 3.25
CA PRO A 148 -10.88 -9.50 3.72
C PRO A 148 -11.02 -10.67 2.74
N ALA A 149 -11.08 -10.41 1.43
CA ALA A 149 -11.17 -11.48 0.43
C ALA A 149 -9.90 -12.34 0.39
N LEU A 150 -8.72 -11.74 0.51
CA LEU A 150 -7.45 -12.46 0.59
C LEU A 150 -7.37 -13.31 1.86
N LYS A 151 -7.72 -12.74 3.03
CA LYS A 151 -7.79 -13.46 4.31
C LYS A 151 -8.81 -14.60 4.31
N ALA A 152 -9.94 -14.45 3.62
CA ALA A 152 -10.91 -15.54 3.50
C ALA A 152 -10.40 -16.71 2.63
N SER A 153 -9.39 -16.46 1.79
CA SER A 153 -8.84 -17.43 0.84
C SER A 153 -7.53 -18.09 1.28
N THR A 154 -6.90 -17.60 2.36
CA THR A 154 -5.59 -18.04 2.85
C THR A 154 -5.58 -18.09 4.38
N ASP A 155 -4.83 -19.03 4.96
CA ASP A 155 -4.62 -19.09 6.43
C ASP A 155 -3.33 -18.33 6.83
N ASP A 156 -2.92 -17.34 6.02
CA ASP A 156 -1.73 -16.51 6.23
C ASP A 156 -2.06 -15.43 7.28
N PRO A 157 -1.25 -15.23 8.34
CA PRO A 157 -1.49 -14.22 9.39
C PRO A 157 -1.67 -12.80 8.85
#